data_AF-A0A2V9M471-F1
#
_entry.id   AF-A0A2V9M471-F1
#
_cell.length_a   1.000
_cell.length_b   1.000
_cell.length_c   1.000
_cell.angle_alpha   90.00
_cell.angle_beta   90.00
_cell.angle_gamma   90.00
#
_symmetry.space_group_name_H-M   'P 1'
#
loop_
_entity.id
_entity.type
_entity.pdbx_description
1 polymer ?
#
loop_
_entity_poly.entity_id
_entity_poly.type
_entity_poly.pdbx_seq_one_letter_code
_entity_poly.pdbx_strand_id
1 'polypeptide(L)'
;MEARKTARTARPIESQPQTHSTDTTILETVKRQVATTDFIKVEKNLASLGFFTPSNKRIRGSKQKKICITRQADGNRIEVRAVILPSAAYGLPITGDQDKYFALQKIICDIRRQKGEISNPVGFTSAELLRILGLRVTAGKNYEDIVSWARRMTLTGICSEGIIYLAGRKVWASDTFHVFERFVSVGNQMPDGSIADKHYVWLSDWQLENINNNHVFPVDLEVYRRLKNHIAKALVPLLQIWLYATREGGSFEKRYRDLCQILNICQYQHLSKIKEKVGPSLEELTKHHYLAGWQIRETSDGADFKIIFYHGEKFNRDQLTRMDRMLKTSPRATEETEAKSVSQDPERTIDRELLHQLMKRGITEKTSVELLRNLRPGQEVMDQLEWGDHLLRNAPRGKFYNPGGILIALVKDNVIPPETFETSRKRKLRESAQHARDQEDRELARLELAYIEYKDQELTSLIQRNHSVEELATLVEVKKREMLKQDRWKRLLAFRQDTLEQAAQRQVRADIATAVPCLTFAEFRKKMQMQSMEERPTKSADSPGFAFSLPWISAIPRSLKT
;
A
#
# COMPACT_ATOMS: atom_id res chain seq x y z
N MET A 1 -41.12 -72.00 25.64
CA MET A 1 -40.73 -72.11 24.21
C MET A 1 -40.09 -70.80 23.81
N GLU A 2 -38.80 -70.90 23.44
CA GLU A 2 -38.04 -70.10 22.47
C GLU A 2 -38.33 -68.59 22.37
N ALA A 3 -37.44 -67.68 22.79
CA ALA A 3 -36.05 -67.46 22.37
C ALA A 3 -35.86 -67.32 20.85
N ARG A 4 -35.61 -66.09 20.39
CA ARG A 4 -34.64 -65.85 19.31
C ARG A 4 -33.91 -64.51 19.50
N LYS A 5 -32.70 -64.67 20.04
CA LYS A 5 -31.53 -63.81 19.92
C LYS A 5 -31.20 -63.60 18.43
N THR A 6 -30.65 -62.45 18.07
CA THR A 6 -29.41 -62.43 17.28
C THR A 6 -28.47 -61.36 17.81
N ALA A 7 -27.22 -61.78 17.92
CA ALA A 7 -26.17 -61.19 18.72
C ALA A 7 -25.35 -60.16 17.93
N ARG A 8 -24.81 -59.16 18.63
CA ARG A 8 -23.66 -58.37 18.16
C ARG A 8 -22.51 -58.60 19.13
N THR A 9 -21.50 -59.30 18.63
CA THR A 9 -20.29 -59.75 19.30
C THR A 9 -19.38 -58.55 19.63
N ALA A 10 -18.88 -58.49 20.86
CA ALA A 10 -17.82 -57.59 21.30
C ALA A 10 -16.51 -58.38 21.45
N ARG A 11 -15.37 -57.76 21.09
CA ARG A 11 -13.98 -58.02 21.56
C ARG A 11 -13.00 -57.10 20.79
N PRO A 12 -11.79 -56.82 21.30
CA PRO A 12 -11.48 -56.05 22.51
C PRO A 12 -10.56 -54.84 22.20
N ILE A 13 -10.39 -53.96 23.19
CA ILE A 13 -9.52 -52.77 23.15
C ILE A 13 -8.07 -53.21 23.39
N GLU A 14 -7.19 -52.95 22.43
CA GLU A 14 -5.73 -52.93 22.62
C GLU A 14 -5.22 -51.49 22.60
N SER A 15 -4.31 -51.21 23.53
CA SER A 15 -3.82 -49.88 23.89
C SER A 15 -2.38 -49.64 23.42
N GLN A 16 -2.20 -48.49 22.75
CA GLN A 16 -0.99 -47.64 22.60
C GLN A 16 0.08 -48.02 21.53
N PRO A 17 0.92 -47.07 21.05
CA PRO A 17 0.99 -45.62 21.33
C PRO A 17 0.97 -44.70 20.07
N GLN A 18 0.51 -43.46 20.26
CA GLN A 18 0.79 -42.33 19.37
C GLN A 18 2.26 -41.90 19.49
N THR A 19 2.88 -41.41 18.42
CA THR A 19 3.68 -40.17 18.38
C THR A 19 4.29 -39.93 16.99
N HIS A 20 4.36 -38.65 16.59
CA HIS A 20 5.03 -38.11 15.39
C HIS A 20 4.29 -38.14 14.04
N SER A 21 3.20 -37.37 13.87
CA SER A 21 2.84 -36.85 12.52
C SER A 21 2.05 -35.53 12.48
N THR A 22 1.62 -35.00 13.62
CA THR A 22 0.70 -33.85 13.68
C THR A 22 1.38 -32.49 13.42
N ASP A 23 2.64 -32.31 13.84
CA ASP A 23 3.34 -31.01 13.70
C ASP A 23 3.76 -30.70 12.27
N THR A 24 4.17 -31.70 11.49
CA THR A 24 4.53 -31.53 10.07
C THR A 24 3.32 -31.12 9.24
N THR A 25 2.15 -31.67 9.58
CA THR A 25 0.88 -31.39 8.89
C THR A 25 0.42 -29.96 9.15
N ILE A 26 0.61 -29.42 10.36
CA ILE A 26 0.25 -28.03 10.69
C ILE A 26 1.24 -27.06 10.04
N LEU A 27 2.55 -27.33 10.07
CA LEU A 27 3.57 -26.51 9.39
C LEU A 27 3.42 -26.52 7.86
N GLU A 28 3.02 -27.64 7.25
CA GLU A 28 2.68 -27.71 5.83
C GLU A 28 1.37 -27.00 5.52
N THR A 29 0.37 -27.09 6.39
CA THR A 29 -0.91 -26.37 6.20
C THR A 29 -0.72 -24.85 6.33
N VAL A 30 0.15 -24.40 7.24
CA VAL A 30 0.56 -22.99 7.38
C VAL A 30 1.42 -22.55 6.20
N LYS A 31 2.42 -23.34 5.76
CA LYS A 31 3.21 -23.05 4.54
C LYS A 31 2.36 -23.04 3.26
N ARG A 32 1.32 -23.87 3.18
CA ARG A 32 0.41 -23.94 2.03
C ARG A 32 -0.63 -22.81 2.03
N GLN A 33 -0.99 -22.26 3.19
CA GLN A 33 -1.80 -21.03 3.28
C GLN A 33 -0.99 -19.75 3.02
N VAL A 34 0.33 -19.77 3.24
CA VAL A 34 1.26 -18.68 2.85
C VAL A 34 1.41 -18.59 1.31
N ALA A 35 1.07 -19.66 0.58
CA ALA A 35 0.98 -19.65 -0.87
C ALA A 35 -0.34 -18.99 -1.34
N THR A 36 -0.20 -17.84 -2.01
CA THR A 36 -1.22 -17.11 -2.81
C THR A 36 -2.17 -16.10 -2.13
N THR A 37 -1.73 -15.32 -1.14
CA THR A 37 -2.46 -14.06 -0.82
C THR A 37 -2.39 -13.09 -2.01
N ASP A 38 -3.55 -12.78 -2.59
CA ASP A 38 -3.71 -11.87 -3.74
C ASP A 38 -3.88 -10.43 -3.26
N PHE A 39 -2.77 -9.70 -3.22
CA PHE A 39 -2.75 -8.29 -2.86
C PHE A 39 -2.97 -7.42 -4.09
N ILE A 40 -4.07 -6.67 -4.09
CA ILE A 40 -4.27 -5.56 -5.03
C ILE A 40 -3.61 -4.30 -4.48
N LYS A 41 -3.18 -3.40 -5.36
CA LYS A 41 -2.69 -2.06 -5.00
C LYS A 41 -3.78 -1.04 -5.29
N VAL A 42 -4.21 -0.29 -4.28
CA VAL A 42 -5.28 0.69 -4.36
C VAL A 42 -4.69 2.09 -4.18
N GLU A 43 -5.10 3.03 -5.02
CA GLU A 43 -4.68 4.44 -4.96
C GLU A 43 -5.11 5.09 -3.61
N LYS A 44 -4.18 5.82 -2.97
CA LYS A 44 -4.33 6.33 -1.60
C LYS A 44 -5.31 7.50 -1.48
N ASN A 45 -5.32 8.44 -2.42
CA ASN A 45 -6.17 9.63 -2.35
C ASN A 45 -7.66 9.24 -2.36
N LEU A 46 -8.09 8.41 -3.31
CA LEU A 46 -9.50 8.02 -3.43
C LEU A 46 -10.00 7.30 -2.18
N ALA A 47 -9.15 6.46 -1.59
CA ALA A 47 -9.43 5.79 -0.33
C ALA A 47 -9.59 6.78 0.83
N SER A 48 -8.67 7.74 0.96
CA SER A 48 -8.67 8.72 2.05
C SER A 48 -9.85 9.69 2.01
N LEU A 49 -10.38 9.97 0.81
CA LEU A 49 -11.52 10.86 0.57
C LEU A 49 -12.85 10.30 1.08
N GLY A 50 -12.94 9.01 1.38
CA GLY A 50 -14.22 8.38 1.70
C GLY A 50 -15.18 8.37 0.51
N PHE A 51 -14.66 8.17 -0.71
CA PHE A 51 -15.46 8.25 -1.94
C PHE A 51 -16.69 7.33 -1.94
N PHE A 52 -16.56 6.15 -1.35
CA PHE A 52 -17.63 5.15 -1.26
C PHE A 52 -18.39 5.25 0.08
N THR A 53 -19.71 5.24 0.00
CA THR A 53 -20.60 5.29 1.17
C THR A 53 -21.02 3.85 1.59
N PRO A 54 -20.99 3.50 2.89
CA PRO A 54 -21.43 2.19 3.35
C PRO A 54 -22.95 2.07 3.26
N SER A 55 -23.41 1.34 2.25
CA SER A 55 -24.82 1.04 2.04
C SER A 55 -24.96 -0.17 1.13
N ASN A 56 -26.03 -0.96 1.31
CA ASN A 56 -26.51 -1.94 0.33
C ASN A 56 -27.48 -1.32 -0.68
N LYS A 57 -28.20 -0.26 -0.29
CA LYS A 57 -29.22 0.41 -1.11
C LYS A 57 -28.61 1.64 -1.78
N ARG A 58 -29.01 1.89 -3.02
CA ARG A 58 -28.59 3.10 -3.75
C ARG A 58 -29.11 4.34 -3.03
N ILE A 59 -28.25 5.34 -2.88
CA ILE A 59 -28.57 6.62 -2.24
C ILE A 59 -28.87 7.61 -3.37
N ARG A 60 -30.16 7.88 -3.58
CA ARG A 60 -30.66 8.83 -4.58
C ARG A 60 -31.00 10.18 -3.93
N GLY A 61 -30.96 11.25 -4.71
CA GLY A 61 -31.34 12.60 -4.25
C GLY A 61 -30.32 13.31 -3.35
N SER A 62 -29.20 12.66 -2.99
CA SER A 62 -28.08 13.36 -2.36
C SER A 62 -27.47 14.32 -3.37
N LYS A 63 -27.41 15.62 -3.03
CA LYS A 63 -26.81 16.64 -3.90
C LYS A 63 -25.29 16.68 -3.83
N GLN A 64 -24.74 16.38 -2.65
CA GLN A 64 -23.31 16.41 -2.39
C GLN A 64 -22.98 15.62 -1.12
N LYS A 65 -21.74 15.11 -1.03
CA LYS A 65 -21.14 14.62 0.20
C LYS A 65 -19.89 15.46 0.51
N LYS A 66 -19.89 16.13 1.66
CA LYS A 66 -18.79 17.00 2.10
C LYS A 66 -17.90 16.26 3.10
N ILE A 67 -16.60 16.20 2.81
CA ILE A 67 -15.58 15.70 3.72
C ILE A 67 -14.66 16.85 4.11
N CYS A 68 -14.45 17.01 5.42
CA CYS A 68 -13.50 17.93 6.00
C CYS A 68 -12.41 17.09 6.66
N ILE A 69 -11.16 17.33 6.28
CA ILE A 69 -10.00 16.63 6.82
C ILE A 69 -9.06 17.69 7.38
N THR A 70 -8.70 17.57 8.66
CA THR A 70 -7.63 18.38 9.22
C THR A 70 -6.29 17.73 8.92
N ARG A 71 -5.38 18.48 8.32
CA ARG A 71 -4.00 18.05 8.07
C ARG A 71 -3.03 18.98 8.77
N GLN A 72 -1.88 18.46 9.18
CA GLN A 72 -0.76 19.28 9.61
C GLN A 72 0.13 19.58 8.41
N ALA A 73 0.34 20.86 8.12
CA ALA A 73 1.29 21.36 7.15
C ALA A 73 2.07 22.49 7.81
N ASP A 74 3.39 22.44 7.74
CA ASP A 74 4.29 23.46 8.29
C ASP A 74 4.02 23.80 9.77
N GLY A 75 3.72 22.78 10.58
CA GLY A 75 3.40 22.95 12.01
C GLY A 75 1.98 23.48 12.31
N ASN A 76 1.24 23.91 11.28
CA ASN A 76 -0.12 24.44 11.40
C ASN A 76 -1.17 23.39 11.02
N ARG A 77 -2.30 23.41 11.75
CA ARG A 77 -3.48 22.60 11.41
C ARG A 77 -4.29 23.33 10.33
N ILE A 78 -4.28 22.81 9.12
CA ILE A 78 -5.08 23.31 8.00
C ILE A 78 -6.30 22.40 7.84
N GLU A 79 -7.49 23.00 7.83
CA GLU A 79 -8.72 22.30 7.46
C GLU A 79 -8.84 22.29 5.94
N VAL A 80 -8.90 21.09 5.38
CA VAL A 80 -8.96 20.87 3.93
C VAL A 80 -10.30 20.23 3.60
N ARG A 81 -10.90 20.61 2.46
CA ARG A 81 -12.28 20.21 2.11
C ARG A 81 -12.33 19.47 0.77
N ALA A 82 -13.16 18.44 0.71
CA ALA A 82 -13.57 17.81 -0.54
C ALA A 82 -15.07 17.65 -0.60
N VAL A 83 -15.62 17.83 -1.79
CA VAL A 83 -17.04 17.67 -2.08
C VAL A 83 -17.19 16.64 -3.19
N ILE A 84 -17.88 15.55 -2.88
CA ILE A 84 -18.25 14.53 -3.86
C ILE A 84 -19.62 14.92 -4.41
N LEU A 85 -19.69 15.08 -5.73
CA LEU A 85 -20.87 15.48 -6.48
C LEU A 85 -21.40 14.27 -7.26
N PRO A 86 -22.42 13.56 -6.73
CA PRO A 86 -23.02 12.44 -7.44
C PRO A 86 -23.85 12.90 -8.64
N SER A 87 -23.87 12.09 -9.70
CA SER A 87 -24.83 12.25 -10.77
C SER A 87 -26.25 11.99 -10.28
N ALA A 88 -27.21 12.84 -10.67
CA ALA A 88 -28.62 12.66 -10.32
C ALA A 88 -29.18 11.30 -10.81
N ALA A 89 -28.72 10.82 -11.97
CA ALA A 89 -29.16 9.56 -12.56
C ALA A 89 -28.62 8.33 -11.81
N TYR A 90 -27.39 8.41 -11.30
CA TYR A 90 -26.68 7.25 -10.75
C TYR A 90 -26.55 7.24 -9.22
N GLY A 91 -26.71 8.39 -8.56
CA GLY A 91 -26.56 8.54 -7.12
C GLY A 91 -25.12 8.42 -6.63
N LEU A 92 -24.94 8.44 -5.30
CA LEU A 92 -23.62 8.33 -4.68
C LEU A 92 -22.99 6.93 -4.89
N PRO A 93 -21.67 6.85 -5.09
CA PRO A 93 -20.93 5.61 -4.99
C PRO A 93 -21.09 4.98 -3.60
N ILE A 94 -21.39 3.68 -3.58
CA ILE A 94 -21.52 2.87 -2.36
C ILE A 94 -20.53 1.72 -2.35
N THR A 95 -20.47 0.96 -1.25
CA THR A 95 -19.52 -0.18 -1.12
C THR A 95 -19.63 -1.24 -2.23
N GLY A 96 -20.81 -1.45 -2.84
CA GLY A 96 -20.93 -2.33 -4.01
C GLY A 96 -20.19 -1.80 -5.25
N ASP A 97 -19.89 -0.51 -5.29
CA ASP A 97 -19.06 0.14 -6.31
C ASP A 97 -17.58 0.07 -5.92
N GLN A 98 -17.27 0.13 -4.63
CA GLN A 98 -15.92 -0.13 -4.10
C GLN A 98 -15.46 -1.55 -4.44
N ASP A 99 -16.35 -2.54 -4.28
CA ASP A 99 -16.06 -3.93 -4.61
C ASP A 99 -15.61 -4.04 -6.08
N LYS A 100 -16.39 -3.46 -7.01
CA LYS A 100 -16.06 -3.44 -8.45
C LYS A 100 -14.79 -2.65 -8.76
N TYR A 101 -14.58 -1.54 -8.05
CA TYR A 101 -13.35 -0.77 -8.16
C TYR A 101 -12.12 -1.59 -7.73
N PHE A 102 -12.20 -2.35 -6.63
CA PHE A 102 -11.13 -3.24 -6.20
C PHE A 102 -10.86 -4.37 -7.20
N ALA A 103 -11.92 -4.90 -7.82
CA ALA A 103 -11.78 -5.86 -8.91
C ALA A 103 -11.08 -5.25 -10.14
N LEU A 104 -11.40 -4.00 -10.51
CA LEU A 104 -10.67 -3.27 -11.55
C LEU A 104 -9.21 -3.03 -11.15
N GLN A 105 -8.94 -2.68 -9.89
CA GLN A 105 -7.57 -2.50 -9.38
C GLN A 105 -6.74 -3.78 -9.47
N LYS A 106 -7.36 -4.96 -9.33
CA LYS A 106 -6.69 -6.24 -9.62
C LYS A 106 -6.23 -6.31 -11.08
N ILE A 107 -7.12 -6.02 -12.02
CA ILE A 107 -6.81 -6.01 -13.46
C ILE A 107 -5.68 -5.01 -13.76
N ILE A 108 -5.74 -3.81 -13.19
CA ILE A 108 -4.69 -2.79 -13.33
C ILE A 108 -3.35 -3.30 -12.78
N CYS A 109 -3.34 -3.96 -11.62
CA CYS A 109 -2.14 -4.55 -11.05
C CYS A 109 -1.54 -5.64 -11.94
N ASP A 110 -2.38 -6.49 -12.52
CA ASP A 110 -1.96 -7.57 -13.40
C ASP A 110 -1.39 -7.01 -14.72
N ILE A 111 -2.03 -6.00 -15.32
CA ILE A 111 -1.51 -5.28 -16.49
C ILE A 111 -0.15 -4.66 -16.18
N ARG A 112 -0.03 -3.93 -15.06
CA ARG A 112 1.21 -3.27 -14.67
C ARG A 112 2.33 -4.27 -14.39
N ARG A 113 2.01 -5.43 -13.82
CA ARG A 113 3.00 -6.51 -13.61
C ARG A 113 3.54 -7.04 -14.94
N GLN A 114 2.71 -7.10 -15.98
CA GLN A 114 3.09 -7.58 -17.31
C GLN A 114 3.84 -6.52 -18.14
N LYS A 115 3.41 -5.25 -18.07
CA LYS A 115 3.89 -4.17 -18.94
C LYS A 115 4.83 -3.16 -18.26
N GLY A 116 5.01 -3.23 -16.95
CA GLY A 116 5.82 -2.29 -16.15
C GLY A 116 5.04 -1.03 -15.72
N GLU A 117 4.27 -0.44 -16.63
CA GLU A 117 3.46 0.76 -16.38
C GLU A 117 1.99 0.56 -16.79
N ILE A 118 1.11 1.41 -16.26
CA ILE A 118 -0.28 1.52 -16.69
C ILE A 118 -0.47 2.77 -17.54
N SER A 119 -1.19 2.63 -18.65
CA SER A 119 -1.58 3.72 -19.54
C SER A 119 -3.06 3.60 -19.90
N ASN A 120 -3.67 4.72 -20.30
CA ASN A 120 -5.02 4.71 -20.84
C ASN A 120 -5.05 4.23 -22.31
N PRO A 121 -6.17 3.62 -22.75
CA PRO A 121 -7.31 3.18 -21.94
C PRO A 121 -7.07 1.85 -21.23
N VAL A 122 -7.72 1.64 -20.08
CA VAL A 122 -7.71 0.36 -19.37
C VAL A 122 -8.93 -0.46 -19.80
N GLY A 123 -8.68 -1.59 -20.46
CA GLY A 123 -9.71 -2.48 -20.95
C GLY A 123 -10.02 -3.64 -19.99
N PHE A 124 -11.30 -3.98 -19.80
CA PHE A 124 -11.75 -5.11 -18.99
C PHE A 124 -13.05 -5.73 -19.53
N THR A 125 -13.37 -6.96 -19.15
CA THR A 125 -14.68 -7.57 -19.47
C THR A 125 -15.57 -7.65 -18.23
N SER A 126 -16.90 -7.61 -18.42
CA SER A 126 -17.83 -7.83 -17.31
C SER A 126 -17.63 -9.21 -16.67
N ALA A 127 -17.38 -10.24 -17.47
CA ALA A 127 -17.15 -11.59 -16.98
C ALA A 127 -15.90 -11.70 -16.10
N GLU A 128 -14.82 -11.00 -16.47
CA GLU A 128 -13.58 -10.93 -15.68
C GLU A 128 -13.81 -10.25 -14.33
N LEU A 129 -14.47 -9.08 -14.30
CA LEU A 129 -14.83 -8.42 -13.03
C LEU A 129 -15.70 -9.32 -12.15
N LEU A 130 -16.70 -9.99 -12.71
CA LEU A 130 -17.58 -10.89 -11.93
C LEU A 130 -16.82 -12.08 -11.37
N ARG A 131 -15.89 -12.67 -12.14
CA ARG A 131 -15.00 -13.73 -11.66
C ARG A 131 -14.12 -13.24 -10.50
N ILE A 132 -13.51 -12.07 -10.64
CA ILE A 132 -12.72 -11.44 -9.57
C ILE A 132 -13.60 -11.11 -8.37
N LEU A 133 -14.89 -10.86 -8.52
CA LEU A 133 -15.79 -10.62 -7.38
C LEU A 133 -16.33 -11.89 -6.74
N GLY A 134 -16.10 -13.07 -7.34
CA GLY A 134 -16.75 -14.32 -6.93
C GLY A 134 -18.25 -14.33 -7.19
N LEU A 135 -18.73 -13.56 -8.16
CA LEU A 135 -20.14 -13.45 -8.54
C LEU A 135 -20.47 -14.31 -9.77
N ARG A 136 -21.74 -14.69 -9.89
CA ARG A 136 -22.22 -15.50 -11.02
C ARG A 136 -22.12 -14.70 -12.32
N VAL A 137 -21.49 -15.31 -13.32
CA VAL A 137 -21.20 -14.74 -14.66
C VAL A 137 -22.39 -14.84 -15.62
N THR A 138 -23.48 -15.53 -15.25
CA THR A 138 -24.64 -15.78 -16.14
C THR A 138 -25.83 -14.85 -15.90
N ALA A 139 -25.76 -13.92 -14.94
CA ALA A 139 -26.88 -13.05 -14.60
C ALA A 139 -26.80 -11.71 -15.37
N GLY A 140 -27.70 -11.48 -16.34
CA GLY A 140 -27.72 -10.23 -17.15
C GLY A 140 -27.75 -8.94 -16.31
N LYS A 141 -28.49 -8.94 -15.20
CA LYS A 141 -28.52 -7.83 -14.23
C LYS A 141 -27.14 -7.45 -13.69
N ASN A 142 -26.22 -8.41 -13.53
CA ASN A 142 -24.87 -8.12 -13.08
C ASN A 142 -24.03 -7.39 -14.15
N TYR A 143 -24.29 -7.66 -15.42
CA TYR A 143 -23.62 -6.94 -16.53
C TYR A 143 -24.09 -5.50 -16.60
N GLU A 144 -25.40 -5.27 -16.48
CA GLU A 144 -25.98 -3.93 -16.43
C GLU A 144 -25.49 -3.13 -15.20
N ASP A 145 -25.33 -3.77 -14.05
CA ASP A 145 -24.79 -3.12 -12.85
C ASP A 145 -23.31 -2.74 -13.01
N ILE A 146 -22.51 -3.47 -13.80
CA ILE A 146 -21.13 -3.10 -14.14
C ILE A 146 -21.11 -1.87 -15.05
N VAL A 147 -21.96 -1.82 -16.08
CA VAL A 147 -22.06 -0.65 -16.96
C VAL A 147 -22.54 0.58 -16.17
N SER A 148 -23.54 0.40 -15.31
CA SER A 148 -24.07 1.46 -14.44
C SER A 148 -23.03 1.94 -13.42
N TRP A 149 -22.21 1.03 -12.89
CA TRP A 149 -21.08 1.35 -12.03
C TRP A 149 -20.04 2.19 -12.75
N ALA A 150 -19.58 1.79 -13.94
CA ALA A 150 -18.59 2.53 -14.70
C ALA A 150 -19.07 3.95 -15.03
N ARG A 151 -20.34 4.09 -15.45
CA ARG A 151 -20.98 5.41 -15.65
C ARG A 151 -21.04 6.23 -14.36
N ARG A 152 -21.38 5.61 -13.22
CA ARG A 152 -21.39 6.31 -11.91
C ARG A 152 -20.00 6.83 -11.54
N MET A 153 -18.97 6.00 -11.68
CA MET A 153 -17.59 6.38 -11.38
C MET A 153 -17.07 7.48 -12.32
N THR A 154 -17.55 7.51 -13.57
CA THR A 154 -17.23 8.55 -14.56
C THR A 154 -17.92 9.88 -14.22
N LEU A 155 -19.20 9.84 -13.86
CA LEU A 155 -20.03 11.04 -13.67
C LEU A 155 -20.05 11.57 -12.23
N THR A 156 -19.33 10.94 -11.30
CA THR A 156 -19.22 11.44 -9.92
C THR A 156 -18.01 12.37 -9.85
N GLY A 157 -18.26 13.66 -9.71
CA GLY A 157 -17.21 14.66 -9.56
C GLY A 157 -16.64 14.69 -8.14
N ILE A 158 -15.36 15.02 -8.03
CA ILE A 158 -14.63 15.24 -6.78
C ILE A 158 -14.06 16.65 -6.85
N CYS A 159 -14.72 17.60 -6.19
CA CYS A 159 -14.16 18.94 -6.01
C CYS A 159 -13.25 18.91 -4.79
N SER A 160 -11.97 19.19 -4.97
CA SER A 160 -11.00 19.26 -3.88
C SER A 160 -10.52 20.68 -3.69
N GLU A 161 -10.49 21.13 -2.44
CA GLU A 161 -9.77 22.33 -2.02
C GLU A 161 -8.49 21.87 -1.28
N GLY A 162 -7.57 21.19 -1.99
CA GLY A 162 -6.26 20.80 -1.46
C GLY A 162 -6.16 19.42 -0.79
N ILE A 163 -7.09 18.48 -1.02
CA ILE A 163 -7.06 17.09 -0.47
C ILE A 163 -6.35 16.10 -1.40
N ILE A 164 -6.25 16.36 -2.70
CA ILE A 164 -5.65 15.42 -3.65
C ILE A 164 -4.16 15.73 -3.80
N TYR A 165 -3.32 14.75 -3.45
CA TYR A 165 -1.88 14.82 -3.63
C TYR A 165 -1.47 14.26 -5.01
N LEU A 166 -0.86 15.09 -5.84
CA LEU A 166 -0.27 14.69 -7.11
C LEU A 166 1.16 14.21 -6.87
N ALA A 167 1.42 12.90 -6.88
CA ALA A 167 2.68 12.35 -6.37
C ALA A 167 3.92 12.70 -7.21
N GLY A 168 3.79 12.78 -8.53
CA GLY A 168 4.84 13.19 -9.46
C GLY A 168 5.13 14.68 -9.42
N ARG A 169 4.13 15.54 -9.15
CA ARG A 169 4.32 16.99 -8.98
C ARG A 169 4.60 17.44 -7.54
N LYS A 170 4.32 16.59 -6.56
CA LYS A 170 4.41 16.87 -5.11
C LYS A 170 3.59 18.08 -4.65
N VAL A 171 2.45 18.34 -5.29
CA VAL A 171 1.56 19.47 -4.97
C VAL A 171 0.19 18.95 -4.52
N TRP A 172 -0.42 19.68 -3.59
CA TRP A 172 -1.82 19.51 -3.20
C TRP A 172 -2.67 20.37 -4.13
N ALA A 173 -3.50 19.74 -4.94
CA ALA A 173 -4.27 20.43 -5.96
C ALA A 173 -5.64 20.86 -5.41
N SER A 174 -6.01 22.11 -5.69
CA SER A 174 -7.39 22.58 -5.62
C SER A 174 -7.97 22.53 -7.03
N ASP A 175 -8.78 21.52 -7.32
CA ASP A 175 -9.35 21.30 -8.65
C ASP A 175 -10.55 20.36 -8.60
N THR A 176 -11.24 20.20 -9.72
CA THR A 176 -12.31 19.21 -9.91
C THR A 176 -11.79 18.02 -10.68
N PHE A 177 -11.94 16.84 -10.09
CA PHE A 177 -11.45 15.59 -10.64
C PHE A 177 -12.58 14.58 -10.82
N HIS A 178 -12.38 13.62 -11.70
CA HIS A 178 -13.18 12.40 -11.78
C HIS A 178 -12.35 11.19 -11.35
N VAL A 179 -13.00 10.03 -11.20
CA VAL A 179 -12.28 8.76 -11.09
C VAL A 179 -12.02 8.19 -12.49
N PHE A 180 -13.01 8.26 -13.38
CA PHE A 180 -12.82 7.96 -14.78
C PHE A 180 -13.13 9.22 -15.59
N GLU A 181 -12.22 9.63 -16.46
CA GLU A 181 -12.45 10.74 -17.40
C GLU A 181 -13.41 10.32 -18.52
N ARG A 182 -13.37 9.04 -18.88
CA ARG A 182 -14.21 8.48 -19.93
C ARG A 182 -14.49 7.01 -19.69
N PHE A 183 -15.66 6.58 -20.14
CA PHE A 183 -16.04 5.18 -20.21
C PHE A 183 -16.65 4.88 -21.58
N VAL A 184 -16.16 3.83 -22.25
CA VAL A 184 -16.73 3.27 -23.47
C VAL A 184 -17.12 1.83 -23.19
N SER A 185 -18.40 1.52 -23.41
CA SER A 185 -18.93 0.16 -23.26
C SER A 185 -18.54 -0.68 -24.48
N VAL A 186 -18.40 -1.99 -24.28
CA VAL A 186 -18.31 -2.96 -25.38
C VAL A 186 -19.42 -2.72 -26.42
N GLY A 187 -19.06 -2.83 -27.70
CA GLY A 187 -19.95 -2.61 -28.85
C GLY A 187 -20.10 -1.14 -29.29
N ASN A 188 -19.60 -0.18 -28.51
CA ASN A 188 -19.64 1.24 -28.88
C ASN A 188 -18.37 1.69 -29.61
N GLN A 189 -18.46 2.81 -30.32
CA GLN A 189 -17.33 3.39 -31.04
C GLN A 189 -16.29 4.03 -30.11
N MET A 190 -15.03 3.70 -30.32
CA MET A 190 -13.84 4.24 -29.65
C MET A 190 -13.40 5.57 -30.31
N PRO A 191 -12.54 6.38 -29.66
CA PRO A 191 -12.06 7.65 -30.23
C PRO A 191 -11.32 7.52 -31.56
N ASP A 192 -10.70 6.37 -31.81
CA ASP A 192 -9.99 6.04 -33.05
C ASP A 192 -10.94 5.53 -34.17
N GLY A 193 -12.25 5.49 -33.90
CA GLY A 193 -13.27 5.02 -34.83
C GLY A 193 -13.51 3.51 -34.81
N SER A 194 -12.69 2.74 -34.08
CA SER A 194 -12.87 1.29 -33.93
C SER A 194 -14.07 0.95 -33.04
N ILE A 195 -14.58 -0.28 -33.12
CA ILE A 195 -15.62 -0.77 -32.21
C ILE A 195 -14.95 -1.41 -31.00
N ALA A 196 -15.37 -1.01 -29.80
CA ALA A 196 -14.86 -1.55 -28.55
C ALA A 196 -15.20 -3.05 -28.42
N ASP A 197 -14.17 -3.90 -28.41
CA ASP A 197 -14.25 -5.36 -28.19
C ASP A 197 -14.52 -5.74 -26.73
N LYS A 198 -14.27 -4.82 -25.80
CA LYS A 198 -14.54 -4.92 -24.36
C LYS A 198 -14.85 -3.54 -23.78
N HIS A 199 -15.03 -3.46 -22.47
CA HIS A 199 -15.21 -2.18 -21.79
C HIS A 199 -13.87 -1.47 -21.64
N TYR A 200 -13.87 -0.15 -21.83
CA TYR A 200 -12.69 0.69 -21.69
C TYR A 200 -12.97 1.87 -20.76
N VAL A 201 -12.09 2.08 -19.79
CA VAL A 201 -12.09 3.28 -18.93
C VAL A 201 -10.80 4.07 -19.12
N TRP A 202 -10.92 5.39 -19.10
CA TRP A 202 -9.78 6.29 -19.00
C TRP A 202 -9.66 6.73 -17.55
N LEU A 203 -8.63 6.26 -16.86
CA LEU A 203 -8.28 6.73 -15.52
C LEU A 203 -7.86 8.20 -15.63
N SER A 204 -8.24 9.03 -14.66
CA SER A 204 -7.75 10.41 -14.62
C SER A 204 -6.24 10.46 -14.45
N ASP A 205 -5.60 11.52 -14.96
CA ASP A 205 -4.14 11.64 -14.99
C ASP A 205 -3.51 11.50 -13.60
N TRP A 206 -4.14 12.08 -12.57
CA TRP A 206 -3.67 11.97 -11.19
C TRP A 206 -3.66 10.52 -10.67
N GLN A 207 -4.58 9.67 -11.10
CA GLN A 207 -4.57 8.24 -10.73
C GLN A 207 -3.50 7.48 -11.49
N LEU A 208 -3.33 7.74 -12.79
CA LEU A 208 -2.25 7.12 -13.56
C LEU A 208 -0.89 7.48 -12.97
N GLU A 209 -0.67 8.76 -12.68
CA GLU A 209 0.53 9.27 -12.03
C GLU A 209 0.76 8.58 -10.69
N ASN A 210 -0.26 8.50 -9.83
CA ASN A 210 -0.13 7.88 -8.51
C ASN A 210 0.09 6.36 -8.58
N ILE A 211 -0.61 5.65 -9.48
CA ILE A 211 -0.44 4.21 -9.65
C ILE A 211 0.95 3.88 -10.19
N ASN A 212 1.43 4.62 -11.20
CA ASN A 212 2.75 4.41 -11.79
C ASN A 212 3.88 4.77 -10.81
N ASN A 213 3.70 5.83 -9.99
CA ASN A 213 4.67 6.25 -8.97
C ASN A 213 4.52 5.53 -7.62
N ASN A 214 3.81 4.39 -7.56
CA ASN A 214 3.63 3.58 -6.35
C ASN A 214 2.99 4.33 -5.16
N HIS A 215 2.21 5.39 -5.40
CA HIS A 215 1.38 6.05 -4.40
C HIS A 215 0.09 5.27 -4.13
N VAL A 216 0.27 4.01 -3.72
CA VAL A 216 -0.79 3.00 -3.56
C VAL A 216 -0.60 2.27 -2.23
N PHE A 217 -1.66 1.67 -1.72
CA PHE A 217 -1.59 0.75 -0.58
C PHE A 217 -2.11 -0.63 -0.97
N PRO A 218 -1.49 -1.69 -0.45
CA PRO A 218 -1.92 -3.06 -0.70
C PRO A 218 -3.17 -3.45 0.12
N VAL A 219 -4.11 -4.15 -0.52
CA VAL A 219 -5.30 -4.76 0.08
C VAL A 219 -5.36 -6.23 -0.27
N ASP A 220 -5.51 -7.09 0.74
CA ASP A 220 -5.77 -8.51 0.55
C ASP A 220 -7.24 -8.70 0.14
N LEU A 221 -7.43 -9.00 -1.15
CA LEU A 221 -8.74 -9.05 -1.78
C LEU A 221 -9.56 -10.25 -1.28
N GLU A 222 -8.92 -11.38 -0.98
CA GLU A 222 -9.60 -12.61 -0.56
C GLU A 222 -10.26 -12.45 0.80
N VAL A 223 -9.55 -11.85 1.77
CA VAL A 223 -10.15 -11.59 3.07
C VAL A 223 -11.14 -10.43 3.01
N TYR A 224 -10.88 -9.40 2.18
CA TYR A 224 -11.84 -8.32 1.96
C TYR A 224 -13.20 -8.84 1.46
N ARG A 225 -13.21 -9.79 0.50
CA ARG A 225 -14.45 -10.39 -0.03
C ARG A 225 -15.28 -11.13 1.02
N ARG A 226 -14.67 -11.60 2.11
CA ARG A 226 -15.37 -12.30 3.20
C ARG A 226 -16.17 -11.35 4.10
N LEU A 227 -15.90 -10.05 4.05
CA LEU A 227 -16.63 -9.03 4.80
C LEU A 227 -18.05 -8.89 4.26
N LYS A 228 -19.02 -8.83 5.18
CA LYS A 228 -20.44 -8.68 4.89
C LYS A 228 -20.95 -7.29 5.25
N ASN A 229 -20.41 -6.66 6.29
CA ASN A 229 -20.88 -5.34 6.71
C ASN A 229 -20.31 -4.23 5.82
N HIS A 230 -21.18 -3.32 5.39
CA HIS A 230 -20.80 -2.22 4.51
C HIS A 230 -19.86 -1.21 5.20
N ILE A 231 -20.07 -0.92 6.49
CA ILE A 231 -19.16 -0.05 7.25
C ILE A 231 -17.78 -0.72 7.36
N ALA A 232 -17.71 -2.04 7.60
CA ALA A 232 -16.44 -2.77 7.63
C ALA A 232 -15.71 -2.67 6.28
N LYS A 233 -16.41 -2.91 5.16
CA LYS A 233 -15.84 -2.77 3.81
C LYS A 233 -15.31 -1.37 3.54
N ALA A 234 -16.09 -0.32 3.84
CA ALA A 234 -15.66 1.07 3.64
C ALA A 234 -14.46 1.45 4.52
N LEU A 235 -14.36 0.85 5.71
CA LEU A 235 -13.26 1.09 6.64
C LEU A 235 -11.94 0.43 6.25
N VAL A 236 -11.95 -0.73 5.56
CA VAL A 236 -10.69 -1.43 5.21
C VAL A 236 -9.65 -0.51 4.56
N PRO A 237 -9.95 0.21 3.45
CA PRO A 237 -8.96 1.07 2.83
C PRO A 237 -8.49 2.23 3.73
N LEU A 238 -9.39 2.79 4.55
CA LEU A 238 -9.05 3.83 5.53
C LEU A 238 -8.12 3.31 6.63
N LEU A 239 -8.40 2.12 7.16
CA LEU A 239 -7.59 1.47 8.19
C LEU A 239 -6.19 1.13 7.70
N GLN A 240 -6.03 0.73 6.44
CA GLN A 240 -4.70 0.50 5.87
C GLN A 240 -3.85 1.78 5.87
N ILE A 241 -4.46 2.94 5.63
CA ILE A 241 -3.76 4.24 5.68
C ILE A 241 -3.48 4.64 7.14
N TRP A 242 -4.48 4.54 8.01
CA TRP A 242 -4.37 5.00 9.40
C TRP A 242 -3.41 4.16 10.24
N LEU A 243 -3.50 2.83 10.16
CA LEU A 243 -2.62 1.92 10.89
C LEU A 243 -1.19 1.96 10.33
N TYR A 244 -1.02 2.28 9.05
CA TYR A 244 0.32 2.56 8.51
C TYR A 244 0.94 3.81 9.16
N ALA A 245 0.14 4.85 9.43
CA ALA A 245 0.66 6.09 10.00
C ALA A 245 1.01 5.98 11.50
N THR A 246 0.47 5.01 12.23
CA THR A 246 0.69 4.85 13.69
C THR A 246 1.36 3.54 14.07
N ARG A 247 2.27 3.06 13.22
CA ARG A 247 3.03 1.81 13.39
C ARG A 247 3.71 1.68 14.76
N GLU A 248 4.31 2.76 15.26
CA GLU A 248 5.00 2.77 16.55
C GLU A 248 4.05 2.83 17.75
N GLY A 249 2.84 3.38 17.55
CA GLY A 249 1.91 3.70 18.64
C GLY A 249 0.98 2.56 19.04
N GLY A 250 0.97 1.43 18.32
CA GLY A 250 0.15 0.25 18.61
C GLY A 250 -1.37 0.46 18.52
N SER A 251 -1.84 1.70 18.34
CA SER A 251 -3.23 2.06 18.13
C SER A 251 -3.39 3.32 17.29
N PHE A 252 -4.58 3.53 16.73
CA PHE A 252 -4.97 4.75 16.02
C PHE A 252 -6.26 5.30 16.61
N GLU A 253 -6.33 6.61 16.84
CA GLU A 253 -7.54 7.28 17.33
C GLU A 253 -8.18 8.13 16.23
N LYS A 254 -9.49 7.99 16.06
CA LYS A 254 -10.29 8.83 15.14
C LYS A 254 -11.49 9.41 15.88
N ARG A 255 -11.74 10.72 15.73
CA ARG A 255 -12.98 11.33 16.23
C ARG A 255 -14.19 10.69 15.55
N TYR A 256 -15.24 10.42 16.32
CA TYR A 256 -16.44 9.74 15.83
C TYR A 256 -17.17 10.61 14.80
N ARG A 257 -17.28 11.92 15.03
CA ARG A 257 -17.82 12.88 14.07
C ARG A 257 -17.10 12.82 12.72
N ASP A 258 -15.78 12.86 12.70
CA ASP A 258 -14.97 12.79 11.47
C ASP A 258 -15.21 11.46 10.74
N LEU A 259 -15.29 10.35 11.50
CA LEU A 259 -15.58 9.05 10.93
C LEU A 259 -16.97 9.03 10.27
N CYS A 260 -17.98 9.57 10.94
CA CYS A 260 -19.34 9.68 10.41
C CYS A 260 -19.39 10.52 9.14
N GLN A 261 -18.61 11.59 9.08
CA GLN A 261 -18.51 12.45 7.90
C GLN A 261 -17.84 11.72 6.72
N ILE A 262 -16.69 11.08 6.95
CA ILE A 262 -15.96 10.30 5.93
C ILE A 262 -16.83 9.17 5.40
N LEU A 263 -17.53 8.44 6.28
CA LEU A 263 -18.41 7.36 5.88
C LEU A 263 -19.78 7.86 5.39
N ASN A 264 -20.15 9.12 5.61
CA ASN A 264 -21.50 9.66 5.34
C ASN A 264 -22.61 8.81 6.02
N ILE A 265 -22.45 8.61 7.33
CA ILE A 265 -23.43 7.92 8.20
C ILE A 265 -23.94 8.86 9.28
N CYS A 266 -25.10 8.53 9.86
CA CYS A 266 -25.69 9.32 10.94
C CYS A 266 -24.78 9.34 12.18
N GLN A 267 -24.58 10.53 12.74
CA GLN A 267 -23.93 10.71 14.03
C GLN A 267 -24.95 10.52 15.15
N TYR A 268 -24.58 9.73 16.17
CA TYR A 268 -25.39 9.52 17.37
C TYR A 268 -24.72 10.13 18.60
N GLN A 269 -25.53 10.62 19.53
CA GLN A 269 -25.05 11.28 20.76
C GLN A 269 -24.84 10.29 21.92
N HIS A 270 -25.42 9.10 21.87
CA HIS A 270 -25.35 8.13 22.97
C HIS A 270 -24.44 6.96 22.62
N LEU A 271 -23.50 6.65 23.52
CA LEU A 271 -22.54 5.55 23.37
C LEU A 271 -23.19 4.21 23.01
N SER A 272 -24.31 3.88 23.64
CA SER A 272 -25.07 2.65 23.37
C SER A 272 -25.51 2.57 21.91
N LYS A 273 -26.01 3.69 21.36
CA LYS A 273 -26.45 3.76 19.97
C LYS A 273 -25.28 3.73 18.98
N ILE A 274 -24.19 4.39 19.31
CA ILE A 274 -22.96 4.33 18.51
C ILE A 274 -22.47 2.88 18.43
N LYS A 275 -22.40 2.18 19.56
CA LYS A 275 -22.03 0.76 19.63
C LYS A 275 -22.98 -0.12 18.84
N GLU A 276 -24.30 0.09 18.96
CA GLU A 276 -25.30 -0.66 18.20
C GLU A 276 -25.08 -0.53 16.68
N LYS A 277 -24.73 0.67 16.19
CA LYS A 277 -24.62 0.93 14.74
C LYS A 277 -23.26 0.59 14.14
N VAL A 278 -22.17 0.87 14.85
CA VAL A 278 -20.80 0.70 14.33
C VAL A 278 -20.15 -0.59 14.83
N GLY A 279 -20.51 -1.04 16.03
CA GLY A 279 -19.93 -2.21 16.71
C GLY A 279 -19.90 -3.49 15.87
N PRO A 280 -21.01 -3.91 15.23
CA PRO A 280 -21.02 -5.14 14.42
C PRO A 280 -19.97 -5.15 13.30
N SER A 281 -19.68 -3.98 12.72
CA SER A 281 -18.67 -3.84 11.67
C SER A 281 -17.25 -3.87 12.22
N LEU A 282 -17.01 -3.29 13.40
CA LEU A 282 -15.72 -3.34 14.06
C LEU A 282 -15.40 -4.73 14.62
N GLU A 283 -16.42 -5.44 15.11
CA GLU A 283 -16.32 -6.85 15.50
C GLU A 283 -15.97 -7.74 14.31
N GLU A 284 -16.61 -7.53 13.14
CA GLU A 284 -16.25 -8.24 11.93
C GLU A 284 -14.81 -7.97 11.49
N LEU A 285 -14.35 -6.72 11.55
CA LEU A 285 -12.96 -6.37 11.26
C LEU A 285 -11.97 -7.03 12.25
N THR A 286 -12.38 -7.18 13.52
CA THR A 286 -11.59 -7.90 14.53
C THR A 286 -11.54 -9.39 14.23
N LYS A 287 -12.69 -9.99 13.87
CA LYS A 287 -12.79 -11.41 13.48
C LYS A 287 -11.90 -11.76 12.28
N HIS A 288 -11.76 -10.84 11.33
CA HIS A 288 -10.88 -11.00 10.16
C HIS A 288 -9.45 -10.49 10.40
N HIS A 289 -9.09 -10.21 11.67
CA HIS A 289 -7.77 -9.79 12.13
C HIS A 289 -7.25 -8.46 11.55
N TYR A 290 -8.11 -7.65 10.91
CA TYR A 290 -7.76 -6.28 10.52
C TYR A 290 -7.48 -5.42 11.75
N LEU A 291 -8.17 -5.71 12.86
CA LEU A 291 -8.00 -5.09 14.17
C LEU A 291 -7.72 -6.18 15.21
N ALA A 292 -6.90 -5.88 16.22
CA ALA A 292 -6.81 -6.71 17.42
C ALA A 292 -7.95 -6.42 18.39
N GLY A 293 -8.55 -5.23 18.27
CA GLY A 293 -9.70 -4.80 19.04
C GLY A 293 -10.04 -3.35 18.74
N TRP A 294 -11.08 -2.86 19.41
CA TRP A 294 -11.53 -1.49 19.29
C TRP A 294 -12.17 -1.01 20.59
N GLN A 295 -12.13 0.30 20.83
CA GLN A 295 -12.81 0.94 21.96
C GLN A 295 -13.44 2.25 21.51
N ILE A 296 -14.55 2.63 22.16
CA ILE A 296 -15.12 3.98 22.04
C ILE A 296 -14.94 4.67 23.38
N ARG A 297 -14.37 5.86 23.37
CA ARG A 297 -14.19 6.72 24.55
C ARG A 297 -14.75 8.10 24.27
N GLU A 298 -15.07 8.84 25.32
CA GLU A 298 -15.33 10.27 25.21
C GLU A 298 -14.02 10.99 24.87
N THR A 299 -14.14 12.12 24.17
CA THR A 299 -13.03 13.04 23.94
C THR A 299 -12.61 13.69 25.27
N SER A 300 -11.40 14.25 25.32
CA SER A 300 -10.85 14.84 26.56
C SER A 300 -11.68 16.00 27.11
N ASP A 301 -12.44 16.68 26.25
CA ASP A 301 -13.39 17.75 26.57
C ASP A 301 -14.80 17.24 26.92
N GLY A 302 -15.06 15.93 26.84
CA GLY A 302 -16.37 15.31 27.10
C GLY A 302 -17.45 15.65 26.07
N ALA A 303 -17.13 16.37 25.00
CA ALA A 303 -18.11 16.91 24.06
C ALA A 303 -18.50 15.94 22.93
N ASP A 304 -17.66 14.96 22.61
CA ASP A 304 -17.88 13.99 21.53
C ASP A 304 -17.23 12.63 21.88
N PHE A 305 -17.33 11.67 20.97
CA PHE A 305 -16.68 10.37 21.10
C PHE A 305 -15.48 10.27 20.15
N LYS A 306 -14.53 9.41 20.52
CA LYS A 306 -13.45 8.92 19.67
C LYS A 306 -13.45 7.40 19.64
N ILE A 307 -13.10 6.84 18.48
CA ILE A 307 -12.89 5.41 18.28
C ILE A 307 -11.39 5.14 18.25
N ILE A 308 -10.95 4.19 19.07
CA ILE A 308 -9.58 3.71 19.17
C ILE A 308 -9.52 2.35 18.48
N PHE A 309 -8.64 2.21 17.50
CA PHE A 309 -8.39 1.01 16.73
C PHE A 309 -7.04 0.41 17.16
N TYR A 310 -7.00 -0.86 17.56
CA TYR A 310 -5.76 -1.55 17.90
C TYR A 310 -5.26 -2.38 16.72
N HIS A 311 -3.95 -2.36 16.46
CA HIS A 311 -3.35 -3.04 15.32
C HIS A 311 -3.60 -4.55 15.38
N GLY A 312 -4.21 -5.09 14.32
CA GLY A 312 -4.45 -6.53 14.21
C GLY A 312 -3.25 -7.30 13.69
N GLU A 313 -3.15 -8.57 14.06
CA GLU A 313 -2.08 -9.49 13.61
C GLU A 313 -2.00 -9.59 12.09
N LYS A 314 -3.13 -9.43 11.38
CA LYS A 314 -3.13 -9.42 9.91
C LYS A 314 -2.30 -8.26 9.36
N PHE A 315 -2.39 -7.07 9.95
CA PHE A 315 -1.61 -5.93 9.48
C PHE A 315 -0.10 -6.28 9.53
N ASN A 316 0.36 -6.81 10.66
CA ASN A 316 1.77 -7.21 10.83
C ASN A 316 2.17 -8.34 9.88
N ARG A 317 1.35 -9.39 9.76
CA ARG A 317 1.58 -10.53 8.86
C ARG A 317 1.62 -10.11 7.39
N ASP A 318 0.70 -9.24 6.97
CA ASP A 318 0.63 -8.74 5.60
C ASP A 318 1.88 -7.91 5.28
N GLN A 319 2.43 -7.14 6.23
CA GLN A 319 3.71 -6.44 6.04
C GLN A 319 4.88 -7.43 5.88
N LEU A 320 4.99 -8.42 6.77
CA LEU A 320 6.06 -9.43 6.70
C LEU A 320 6.02 -10.22 5.39
N THR A 321 4.84 -10.64 4.95
CA THR A 321 4.64 -11.36 3.67
C THR A 321 5.04 -10.51 2.47
N ARG A 322 4.84 -9.18 2.53
CA ARG A 322 5.25 -8.26 1.46
C ARG A 322 6.76 -8.07 1.46
N MET A 323 7.39 -7.90 2.62
CA MET A 323 8.84 -7.79 2.73
C MET A 323 9.53 -9.05 2.22
N ASP A 324 9.06 -10.23 2.62
CA ASP A 324 9.56 -11.52 2.13
C ASP A 324 9.42 -11.66 0.61
N ARG A 325 8.27 -11.27 0.03
CA ARG A 325 8.09 -11.24 -1.43
C ARG A 325 8.99 -10.23 -2.11
N MET A 326 9.17 -9.03 -1.55
CA MET A 326 10.06 -7.99 -2.12
C MET A 326 11.52 -8.40 -2.06
N LEU A 327 11.97 -9.05 -0.99
CA LEU A 327 13.31 -9.64 -0.87
C LEU A 327 13.51 -10.77 -1.89
N LYS A 328 12.48 -11.56 -2.17
CA LYS A 328 12.50 -12.64 -3.18
C LYS A 328 12.35 -12.18 -4.64
N THR A 329 11.70 -11.04 -4.88
CA THR A 329 11.51 -10.44 -6.22
C THR A 329 12.48 -9.32 -6.53
N SER A 330 13.40 -9.00 -5.62
CA SER A 330 14.56 -8.17 -5.95
C SER A 330 15.32 -8.86 -7.07
N PRO A 331 15.43 -8.25 -8.27
CA PRO A 331 16.30 -8.80 -9.29
C PRO A 331 17.69 -8.87 -8.69
N ARG A 332 18.29 -10.06 -8.73
CA ARG A 332 19.73 -10.24 -8.63
C ARG A 332 20.31 -9.21 -9.60
N ALA A 333 20.93 -8.16 -9.06
CA ALA A 333 21.62 -7.17 -9.87
C ALA A 333 22.52 -7.96 -10.79
N THR A 334 22.21 -7.91 -12.07
CA THR A 334 23.05 -8.49 -13.11
C THR A 334 24.28 -7.61 -13.12
N GLU A 335 25.29 -8.07 -12.39
CA GLU A 335 26.68 -7.74 -12.69
C GLU A 335 26.91 -8.09 -14.17
N GLU A 336 27.72 -7.27 -14.84
CA GLU A 336 27.98 -7.20 -16.29
C GLU A 336 27.04 -6.19 -17.01
N THR A 337 27.47 -4.95 -17.26
CA THR A 337 28.48 -4.66 -18.29
C THR A 337 29.19 -3.34 -18.00
N GLU A 338 30.51 -3.45 -17.85
CA GLU A 338 31.58 -2.51 -18.19
C GLU A 338 31.62 -1.11 -17.55
N ALA A 339 32.51 -1.02 -16.56
CA ALA A 339 33.31 0.15 -16.30
C ALA A 339 33.97 0.67 -17.59
N LYS A 340 33.67 1.92 -17.97
CA LYS A 340 34.62 2.73 -18.73
C LYS A 340 35.14 3.83 -17.82
N SER A 341 36.43 3.70 -17.57
CA SER A 341 37.34 4.64 -16.91
C SER A 341 37.05 6.09 -17.28
N VAL A 342 36.84 6.90 -16.25
CA VAL A 342 37.05 8.35 -16.31
C VAL A 342 38.56 8.56 -16.35
N SER A 343 39.12 8.68 -17.55
CA SER A 343 40.41 9.32 -17.77
C SER A 343 40.16 10.80 -18.04
N GLN A 344 40.71 11.62 -17.15
CA GLN A 344 40.91 13.04 -17.36
C GLN A 344 41.93 13.21 -18.49
N ASP A 345 41.53 13.81 -19.62
CA ASP A 345 42.34 14.80 -20.35
C ASP A 345 41.51 15.51 -21.45
N PRO A 346 41.78 16.79 -21.74
CA PRO A 346 40.91 17.68 -22.51
C PRO A 346 41.36 17.76 -23.98
N GLU A 347 40.86 16.88 -24.84
CA GLU A 347 40.94 17.10 -26.28
C GLU A 347 39.63 16.66 -26.94
N ARG A 348 39.03 17.57 -27.70
CA ARG A 348 37.64 17.49 -28.19
C ARG A 348 37.42 16.33 -29.16
N THR A 349 37.28 15.11 -28.64
CA THR A 349 36.63 14.01 -29.36
C THR A 349 35.15 14.34 -29.49
N ILE A 350 34.69 14.54 -30.73
CA ILE A 350 33.29 14.77 -31.08
C ILE A 350 32.45 13.64 -30.47
N ASP A 351 31.46 14.00 -29.65
CA ASP A 351 30.53 13.03 -29.05
C ASP A 351 29.73 12.32 -30.15
N ARG A 352 30.03 11.04 -30.35
CA ARG A 352 29.43 10.21 -31.40
C ARG A 352 27.92 10.03 -31.21
N GLU A 353 27.44 10.09 -29.97
CA GLU A 353 26.01 9.98 -29.66
C GLU A 353 25.26 11.24 -30.10
N LEU A 354 25.78 12.42 -29.77
CA LEU A 354 25.17 13.69 -30.19
C LEU A 354 25.17 13.85 -31.72
N LEU A 355 26.23 13.40 -32.38
CA LEU A 355 26.32 13.41 -33.84
C LEU A 355 25.22 12.54 -34.47
N HIS A 356 24.99 11.34 -33.93
CA HIS A 356 23.91 10.46 -34.38
C HIS A 356 22.52 11.11 -34.18
N GLN A 357 22.29 11.74 -33.03
CA GLN A 357 21.02 12.40 -32.70
C GLN A 357 20.70 13.59 -33.61
N LEU A 358 21.72 14.36 -34.03
CA LEU A 358 21.57 15.46 -34.99
C LEU A 358 21.26 14.94 -36.40
N MET A 359 21.97 13.90 -36.85
CA MET A 359 21.74 13.28 -38.17
C MET A 359 20.35 12.66 -38.27
N LYS A 360 19.89 11.98 -37.21
CA LYS A 360 18.53 11.41 -37.14
C LYS A 360 17.43 12.46 -37.34
N ARG A 361 17.71 13.73 -37.00
CA ARG A 361 16.77 14.86 -37.13
C ARG A 361 16.92 15.62 -38.46
N GLY A 362 17.63 15.04 -39.43
CA GLY A 362 17.75 15.58 -40.78
C GLY A 362 18.83 16.64 -40.96
N ILE A 363 19.75 16.78 -40.01
CA ILE A 363 20.91 17.68 -40.13
C ILE A 363 22.06 16.92 -40.80
N THR A 364 22.70 17.53 -41.81
CA THR A 364 23.81 16.89 -42.55
C THR A 364 25.01 16.67 -41.65
N GLU A 365 25.74 15.58 -41.87
CA GLU A 365 26.92 15.20 -41.08
C GLU A 365 27.95 16.33 -40.97
N LYS A 366 28.25 17.01 -42.10
CA LYS A 366 29.15 18.17 -42.14
C LYS A 366 28.72 19.28 -41.17
N THR A 367 27.43 19.61 -41.15
CA THR A 367 26.86 20.66 -40.28
C THR A 367 26.82 20.22 -38.82
N SER A 368 26.49 18.94 -38.56
CA SER A 368 26.52 18.36 -37.22
C SER A 368 27.93 18.40 -36.61
N VAL A 369 28.95 18.04 -37.39
CA VAL A 369 30.37 18.12 -36.98
C VAL A 369 30.78 19.56 -36.69
N GLU A 370 30.36 20.51 -37.52
CA GLU A 370 30.65 21.94 -37.33
C GLU A 370 29.98 22.50 -36.05
N LEU A 371 28.72 22.14 -35.79
CA LEU A 371 28.01 22.53 -34.57
C LEU A 371 28.67 21.96 -33.32
N LEU A 372 29.03 20.67 -33.33
CA LEU A 372 29.64 20.02 -32.18
C LEU A 372 31.05 20.55 -31.87
N ARG A 373 31.80 21.00 -32.89
CA ARG A 373 33.11 21.65 -32.69
C ARG A 373 33.03 23.04 -32.06
N ASN A 374 31.90 23.73 -32.25
CA ASN A 374 31.68 25.12 -31.83
C ASN A 374 30.77 25.23 -30.59
N LEU A 375 30.59 24.16 -29.83
CA LEU A 375 29.77 24.18 -28.61
C LEU A 375 30.40 25.05 -27.51
N ARG A 376 29.53 25.71 -26.75
CA ARG A 376 29.93 26.42 -25.53
C ARG A 376 30.18 25.41 -24.40
N PRO A 377 31.12 25.69 -23.47
CA PRO A 377 31.32 24.86 -22.30
C PRO A 377 30.02 24.69 -21.50
N GLY A 378 29.64 23.44 -21.18
CA GLY A 378 28.43 23.14 -20.41
C GLY A 378 27.10 23.29 -21.18
N GLN A 379 27.15 23.42 -22.50
CA GLN A 379 25.95 23.49 -23.34
C GLN A 379 25.25 22.13 -23.44
N GLU A 380 23.98 22.09 -23.04
CA GLU A 380 23.15 20.88 -23.04
C GLU A 380 22.43 20.73 -24.39
N VAL A 381 23.13 20.22 -25.40
CA VAL A 381 22.63 20.11 -26.79
C VAL A 381 21.37 19.25 -26.89
N MET A 382 21.27 18.17 -26.12
CA MET A 382 20.07 17.31 -26.12
C MET A 382 18.83 18.02 -25.59
N ASP A 383 18.98 18.84 -24.54
CA ASP A 383 17.89 19.65 -23.98
C ASP A 383 17.32 20.62 -25.06
N GLN A 384 18.20 21.16 -25.90
CA GLN A 384 17.86 22.07 -27.01
C GLN A 384 17.17 21.37 -28.18
N LEU A 385 17.63 20.18 -28.53
CA LEU A 385 17.01 19.36 -29.58
C LEU A 385 15.62 18.88 -29.18
N GLU A 386 15.43 18.47 -27.93
CA GLU A 386 14.11 18.08 -27.41
C GLU A 386 13.12 19.24 -27.41
N TRP A 387 13.60 20.44 -27.07
CA TRP A 387 12.80 21.66 -27.16
C TRP A 387 12.42 22.00 -28.60
N GLY A 388 13.36 21.89 -29.53
CA GLY A 388 13.09 22.08 -30.95
C GLY A 388 12.09 21.07 -31.51
N ASP A 389 12.21 19.80 -31.12
CA ASP A 389 11.24 18.74 -31.47
C ASP A 389 9.84 19.08 -30.95
N HIS A 390 9.73 19.62 -29.72
CA HIS A 390 8.47 20.08 -29.14
C HIS A 390 7.85 21.25 -29.91
N LEU A 391 8.66 22.25 -30.28
CA LEU A 391 8.21 23.39 -31.08
C LEU A 391 7.72 22.96 -32.47
N LEU A 392 8.42 22.03 -33.12
CA LEU A 392 8.04 21.51 -34.44
C LEU A 392 6.73 20.70 -34.39
N ARG A 393 6.50 19.91 -33.33
CA ARG A 393 5.26 19.13 -33.15
C ARG A 393 4.03 20.01 -32.90
N ASN A 394 4.20 21.12 -32.18
CA ASN A 394 3.10 21.99 -31.77
C ASN A 394 2.83 23.15 -32.74
N ALA A 395 3.55 23.20 -33.87
CA ALA A 395 3.38 24.24 -34.87
C ALA A 395 2.20 23.98 -35.83
N PRO A 396 1.50 25.03 -36.31
CA PRO A 396 0.54 24.92 -37.40
C PRO A 396 1.16 24.32 -38.67
N ARG A 397 0.40 23.49 -39.40
CA ARG A 397 0.84 22.91 -40.67
C ARG A 397 1.25 24.01 -41.65
N GLY A 398 2.44 23.88 -42.25
CA GLY A 398 3.00 24.85 -43.20
C GLY A 398 3.77 26.03 -42.59
N LYS A 399 3.83 26.16 -41.26
CA LYS A 399 4.60 27.25 -40.61
C LYS A 399 6.11 27.08 -40.75
N PHE A 400 6.59 25.84 -40.79
CA PHE A 400 8.02 25.52 -40.85
C PHE A 400 8.30 24.60 -42.03
N TYR A 401 8.97 25.14 -43.04
CA TYR A 401 9.33 24.40 -44.27
C TYR A 401 10.68 23.67 -44.14
N ASN A 402 11.55 24.09 -43.20
CA ASN A 402 12.84 23.46 -42.94
C ASN A 402 13.00 23.14 -41.43
N PRO A 403 12.64 21.92 -40.99
CA PRO A 403 12.77 21.49 -39.60
C PRO A 403 14.22 21.45 -39.10
N GLY A 404 15.18 21.03 -39.94
CA GLY A 404 16.60 20.94 -39.57
C GLY A 404 17.22 22.32 -39.33
N GLY A 405 16.82 23.33 -40.10
CA GLY A 405 17.30 24.71 -39.92
C GLY A 405 16.95 25.30 -38.55
N ILE A 406 15.79 24.93 -37.99
CA ILE A 406 15.35 25.41 -36.67
C ILE A 406 16.19 24.78 -35.56
N LEU A 407 16.43 23.47 -35.65
CA LEU A 407 17.27 22.75 -34.68
C LEU A 407 18.72 23.29 -34.70
N ILE A 408 19.26 23.57 -35.88
CA ILE A 408 20.58 24.22 -36.04
C ILE A 408 20.60 25.58 -35.35
N ALA A 409 19.56 26.41 -35.53
CA ALA A 409 19.48 27.73 -34.91
C ALA A 409 19.43 27.65 -33.38
N LEU A 410 18.60 26.75 -32.81
CA LEU A 410 18.48 26.57 -31.35
C LEU A 410 19.81 26.17 -30.69
N VAL A 411 20.57 25.28 -31.35
CA VAL A 411 21.88 24.83 -30.87
C VAL A 411 22.94 25.93 -31.06
N LYS A 412 22.95 26.62 -32.20
CA LYS A 412 23.92 27.70 -32.48
C LYS A 412 23.74 28.91 -31.54
N ASP A 413 22.49 29.27 -31.25
CA ASP A 413 22.15 30.41 -30.41
C ASP A 413 22.16 30.07 -28.91
N ASN A 414 22.42 28.80 -28.56
CA ASN A 414 22.43 28.28 -27.20
C ASN A 414 21.14 28.60 -26.42
N VAL A 415 19.99 28.38 -27.06
CA VAL A 415 18.68 28.69 -26.47
C VAL A 415 18.45 27.77 -25.28
N ILE A 416 18.11 28.33 -24.12
CA ILE A 416 17.77 27.54 -22.93
C ILE A 416 16.28 27.20 -23.01
N PRO A 417 15.90 25.90 -22.97
CA PRO A 417 14.49 25.53 -22.91
C PRO A 417 13.79 26.20 -21.71
N PRO A 418 12.53 26.66 -21.86
CA PRO A 418 11.78 27.25 -20.76
C PRO A 418 11.71 26.34 -19.54
N GLU A 419 11.64 26.91 -18.33
CA GLU A 419 11.53 26.14 -17.08
C GLU A 419 10.27 25.24 -17.03
N THR A 420 9.24 25.61 -17.79
CA THR A 420 7.99 24.84 -17.93
C THR A 420 8.15 23.56 -18.77
N PHE A 421 9.27 23.37 -19.46
CA PHE A 421 9.57 22.20 -20.28
C PHE A 421 10.58 21.29 -19.57
N GLU A 422 10.15 20.08 -19.18
CA GLU A 422 11.01 19.07 -18.54
C GLU A 422 11.75 18.25 -19.61
N THR A 423 13.07 18.36 -19.65
CA THR A 423 13.93 17.59 -20.57
C THR A 423 14.24 16.20 -20.01
N SER A 424 14.63 15.26 -20.87
CA SER A 424 14.96 13.88 -20.47
C SER A 424 16.06 13.81 -19.40
N ARG A 425 17.03 14.73 -19.44
CA ARG A 425 18.09 14.85 -18.43
C ARG A 425 17.54 15.28 -17.08
N LYS A 426 16.73 16.35 -17.03
CA LYS A 426 16.07 16.82 -15.80
C LYS A 426 15.15 15.74 -15.22
N ARG A 427 14.41 15.03 -16.07
CA ARG A 427 13.59 13.89 -15.68
C ARG A 427 14.42 12.76 -15.05
N LYS A 428 15.52 12.33 -15.68
CA LYS A 428 16.42 11.31 -15.12
C LYS A 428 17.06 11.74 -13.79
N LEU A 429 17.47 12.99 -13.66
CA LEU A 429 18.00 13.53 -12.41
C LEU A 429 16.94 13.49 -11.30
N ARG A 430 15.71 13.90 -11.59
CA ARG A 430 14.58 13.80 -10.65
C ARG A 430 14.29 12.35 -10.26
N GLU A 431 14.23 11.45 -11.23
CA GLU A 431 14.00 10.00 -11.00
C GLU A 431 15.12 9.39 -10.14
N SER A 432 16.39 9.71 -10.41
CA SER A 432 17.53 9.21 -9.63
C SER A 432 17.53 9.75 -8.19
N ALA A 433 17.25 11.05 -8.01
CA ALA A 433 17.13 11.66 -6.68
C ALA A 433 15.92 11.10 -5.90
N GLN A 434 14.83 10.78 -6.60
CA GLN A 434 13.68 10.12 -5.99
C GLN A 434 14.00 8.67 -5.60
N HIS A 435 14.70 7.93 -6.46
CA HIS A 435 15.14 6.57 -6.15
C HIS A 435 16.09 6.52 -4.96
N ALA A 436 17.02 7.48 -4.84
CA ALA A 436 17.92 7.58 -3.68
C ALA A 436 17.14 7.82 -2.38
N ARG A 437 16.21 8.77 -2.36
CA ARG A 437 15.35 9.04 -1.19
C ARG A 437 14.47 7.85 -0.82
N ASP A 438 13.87 7.20 -1.82
CA ASP A 438 13.06 6.00 -1.61
C ASP A 438 13.90 4.84 -1.05
N GLN A 439 15.20 4.76 -1.39
CA GLN A 439 16.12 3.78 -0.82
C GLN A 439 16.46 4.10 0.64
N GLU A 440 16.73 5.38 0.96
CA GLU A 440 16.97 5.85 2.33
C GLU A 440 15.76 5.57 3.24
N ASP A 441 14.55 5.88 2.78
CA ASP A 441 13.31 5.62 3.54
C ASP A 441 13.10 4.12 3.79
N ARG A 442 13.45 3.27 2.82
CA ARG A 442 13.38 1.80 2.98
C ARG A 442 14.41 1.28 3.97
N GLU A 443 15.62 1.83 3.94
CA GLU A 443 16.69 1.45 4.86
C GLU A 443 16.34 1.85 6.30
N LEU A 444 15.81 3.07 6.49
CA LEU A 444 15.33 3.54 7.78
C LEU A 444 14.22 2.63 8.32
N ALA A 445 13.21 2.33 7.50
CA ALA A 445 12.12 1.43 7.88
C ALA A 445 12.61 0.01 8.22
N ARG A 446 13.64 -0.50 7.52
CA ARG A 446 14.27 -1.79 7.83
C ARG A 446 14.95 -1.75 9.21
N LEU A 447 15.67 -0.68 9.52
CA LEU A 447 16.37 -0.53 10.80
C LEU A 447 15.39 -0.37 11.97
N GLU A 448 14.30 0.37 11.79
CA GLU A 448 13.23 0.50 12.79
C GLU A 448 12.60 -0.86 13.14
N LEU A 449 12.34 -1.69 12.13
CA LEU A 449 11.80 -3.04 12.35
C LEU A 449 12.79 -3.95 13.08
N ALA A 450 14.05 -3.94 12.67
CA ALA A 450 15.10 -4.70 13.36
C ALA A 450 15.23 -4.27 14.84
N TYR A 451 15.02 -2.99 15.13
CA TYR A 451 15.02 -2.49 16.49
C TYR A 451 13.82 -2.97 17.32
N ILE A 452 12.62 -3.03 16.72
CA ILE A 452 11.43 -3.59 17.38
C ILE A 452 11.64 -5.08 17.70
N GLU A 453 12.18 -5.85 16.75
CA GLU A 453 12.49 -7.28 16.96
C GLU A 453 13.54 -7.47 18.05
N TYR A 454 14.59 -6.65 18.07
CA TYR A 454 15.59 -6.64 19.14
C TYR A 454 14.96 -6.43 20.52
N LYS A 455 14.05 -5.45 20.66
CA LYS A 455 13.36 -5.21 21.93
C LYS A 455 12.48 -6.38 22.37
N ASP A 456 11.79 -7.03 21.44
CA ASP A 456 10.93 -8.18 21.73
C ASP A 456 11.74 -9.41 22.15
N GLN A 457 12.90 -9.62 21.52
CA GLN A 457 13.85 -10.69 21.87
C GLN A 457 14.50 -10.47 23.24
N GLU A 458 14.93 -9.24 23.55
CA GLU A 458 15.48 -8.89 24.87
C GLU A 458 14.43 -9.03 25.97
N LEU A 459 13.19 -8.59 25.71
CA LEU A 459 12.07 -8.77 26.64
C LEU A 459 11.79 -10.26 26.88
N THR A 460 11.74 -11.07 25.83
CA THR A 460 11.52 -12.52 25.93
C THR A 460 12.64 -13.20 26.72
N SER A 461 13.89 -12.81 26.47
CA SER A 461 15.06 -13.35 27.17
C SER A 461 15.09 -12.95 28.64
N LEU A 462 14.70 -11.71 28.97
CA LEU A 462 14.60 -11.25 30.36
C LEU A 462 13.48 -11.95 31.12
N ILE A 463 12.33 -12.16 30.48
CA ILE A 463 11.23 -12.94 31.05
C ILE A 463 11.67 -14.38 31.34
N GLN A 464 12.43 -15.00 30.43
CA GLN A 464 12.96 -16.36 30.64
C GLN A 464 14.03 -16.45 31.72
N ARG A 465 14.84 -15.40 31.92
CA ARG A 465 15.94 -15.39 32.92
C ARG A 465 15.48 -15.03 34.32
N ASN A 466 14.55 -14.09 34.45
CA ASN A 466 14.22 -13.46 35.73
C ASN A 466 12.86 -13.87 36.30
N HIS A 467 12.02 -14.55 35.52
CA HIS A 467 10.70 -14.95 35.98
C HIS A 467 10.44 -16.43 35.67
N SER A 468 10.08 -17.20 36.69
CA SER A 468 9.54 -18.54 36.47
C SER A 468 8.13 -18.48 35.87
N VAL A 469 7.70 -19.55 35.20
CA VAL A 469 6.34 -19.66 34.64
C VAL A 469 5.28 -19.48 35.72
N GLU A 470 5.58 -19.91 36.95
CA GLU A 470 4.73 -19.80 38.13
C GLU A 470 4.67 -18.37 38.67
N GLU A 471 5.80 -17.65 38.73
CA GLU A 471 5.84 -16.25 39.12
C GLU A 471 5.08 -15.35 38.14
N LEU A 472 5.21 -15.58 36.82
CA LEU A 472 4.42 -14.87 35.81
C LEU A 472 2.91 -15.13 35.98
N ALA A 473 2.51 -16.37 36.26
CA ALA A 473 1.12 -16.71 36.53
C ALA A 473 0.62 -15.98 37.78
N THR A 474 1.42 -15.88 38.84
CA THR A 474 1.05 -15.10 40.04
C THR A 474 0.94 -13.61 39.76
N LEU A 475 1.84 -13.02 38.97
CA LEU A 475 1.77 -11.60 38.58
C LEU A 475 0.55 -11.30 37.71
N VAL A 476 0.21 -12.21 36.79
CA VAL A 476 -1.00 -12.14 35.97
C VAL A 476 -2.25 -12.22 36.85
N GLU A 477 -2.29 -13.11 37.84
CA GLU A 477 -3.43 -13.26 38.75
C GLU A 477 -3.56 -12.09 39.73
N VAL A 478 -2.45 -11.50 40.18
CA VAL A 478 -2.44 -10.25 40.98
C VAL A 478 -2.98 -9.10 40.15
N LYS A 479 -2.50 -8.92 38.91
CA LYS A 479 -3.00 -7.88 38.00
C LYS A 479 -4.47 -8.09 37.64
N LYS A 480 -4.90 -9.33 37.46
CA LYS A 480 -6.31 -9.70 37.25
C LYS A 480 -7.18 -9.27 38.44
N ARG A 481 -6.73 -9.49 39.68
CA ARG A 481 -7.41 -9.02 40.91
C ARG A 481 -7.42 -7.51 41.04
N GLU A 482 -6.35 -6.82 40.67
CA GLU A 482 -6.31 -5.35 40.61
C GLU A 482 -7.30 -4.80 39.58
N MET A 483 -7.35 -5.41 38.39
CA MET A 483 -8.29 -5.04 37.34
C MET A 483 -9.72 -5.25 37.81
N LEU A 484 -10.03 -6.37 38.47
CA LEU A 484 -11.33 -6.70 39.08
C LEU A 484 -11.79 -5.71 40.16
N LYS A 485 -10.88 -5.05 40.88
CA LYS A 485 -11.22 -4.01 41.88
C LYS A 485 -11.74 -2.73 41.22
N GLN A 486 -11.36 -2.46 39.99
CA GLN A 486 -11.89 -1.32 39.23
C GLN A 486 -13.30 -1.67 38.71
N ASP A 487 -14.30 -0.85 39.04
CA ASP A 487 -15.71 -1.02 38.62
C ASP A 487 -15.92 -1.09 37.09
N ARG A 488 -14.90 -0.65 36.33
CA ARG A 488 -14.77 -0.77 34.88
C ARG A 488 -14.68 -2.22 34.40
N TRP A 489 -13.96 -3.10 35.11
CA TRP A 489 -13.74 -4.48 34.70
C TRP A 489 -14.81 -5.44 35.22
N LYS A 490 -15.41 -5.15 36.39
CA LYS A 490 -16.58 -5.91 36.90
C LYS A 490 -17.72 -5.96 35.87
N ARG A 491 -17.95 -4.84 35.15
CA ARG A 491 -18.95 -4.75 34.07
C ARG A 491 -18.55 -5.47 32.77
N LEU A 492 -17.25 -5.57 32.47
CA LEU A 492 -16.72 -6.29 31.30
C LEU A 492 -16.75 -7.82 31.47
N LEU A 493 -16.51 -8.29 32.70
CA LEU A 493 -16.47 -9.70 33.09
C LEU A 493 -17.83 -10.40 33.13
N ALA A 494 -18.92 -9.64 33.18
CA ALA A 494 -20.27 -10.19 33.02
C ALA A 494 -20.49 -10.84 31.64
N PHE A 495 -19.60 -10.58 30.66
CA PHE A 495 -19.81 -11.00 29.27
C PHE A 495 -18.74 -11.94 28.68
N ARG A 496 -17.47 -11.96 29.12
CA ARG A 496 -16.45 -12.96 28.71
C ARG A 496 -15.29 -13.08 29.71
N GLN A 497 -15.00 -14.30 30.20
CA GLN A 497 -13.88 -14.56 31.13
C GLN A 497 -12.52 -14.62 30.41
N ASP A 498 -12.46 -15.13 29.16
CA ASP A 498 -11.22 -15.36 28.39
C ASP A 498 -10.46 -14.07 28.01
N THR A 499 -11.11 -12.91 28.06
CA THR A 499 -10.50 -11.62 27.68
C THR A 499 -9.73 -10.95 28.80
N LEU A 500 -10.02 -11.30 30.06
CA LEU A 500 -9.34 -10.71 31.21
C LEU A 500 -7.91 -11.23 31.34
N GLU A 501 -7.73 -12.54 31.12
CA GLU A 501 -6.43 -13.19 31.24
C GLU A 501 -5.44 -12.68 30.18
N GLN A 502 -5.89 -12.58 28.92
CA GLN A 502 -5.07 -12.02 27.84
C GLN A 502 -4.72 -10.54 28.06
N ALA A 503 -5.65 -9.75 28.62
CA ALA A 503 -5.40 -8.35 28.95
C ALA A 503 -4.41 -8.20 30.11
N ALA A 504 -4.56 -9.02 31.15
CA ALA A 504 -3.64 -9.05 32.29
C ALA A 504 -2.23 -9.48 31.86
N GLN A 505 -2.10 -10.51 31.01
CA GLN A 505 -0.82 -10.95 30.43
C GLN A 505 -0.12 -9.84 29.64
N ARG A 506 -0.86 -9.07 28.83
CA ARG A 506 -0.30 -7.95 28.08
C ARG A 506 0.19 -6.82 28.98
N GLN A 507 -0.54 -6.51 30.05
CA GLN A 507 -0.15 -5.46 30.98
C GLN A 507 1.08 -5.86 31.79
N VAL A 508 1.15 -7.12 32.26
CA VAL A 508 2.34 -7.64 32.94
C VAL A 508 3.56 -7.57 32.02
N ARG A 509 3.43 -7.95 30.74
CA ARG A 509 4.52 -7.81 29.77
C ARG A 509 4.93 -6.36 29.51
N ALA A 510 3.99 -5.43 29.48
CA ALA A 510 4.27 -4.00 29.31
C ALA A 510 4.99 -3.41 30.53
N ASP A 511 4.56 -3.79 31.74
CA ASP A 511 5.16 -3.34 33.01
C ASP A 511 6.59 -3.89 33.16
N ILE A 512 6.84 -5.15 32.74
CA ILE A 512 8.18 -5.74 32.65
C ILE A 512 9.01 -5.02 31.58
N ALA A 513 8.42 -4.70 30.42
CA ALA A 513 9.11 -4.00 29.32
C ALA A 513 9.62 -2.61 29.73
N THR A 514 8.93 -1.89 30.63
CA THR A 514 9.40 -0.62 31.18
C THR A 514 10.66 -0.74 32.04
N ALA A 515 10.96 -1.94 32.56
CA ALA A 515 12.14 -2.21 33.38
C ALA A 515 13.32 -2.81 32.57
N VAL A 516 13.16 -3.05 31.26
CA VAL A 516 14.22 -3.63 30.42
C VAL A 516 15.22 -2.56 29.99
N PRO A 517 16.51 -2.66 30.37
CA PRO A 517 17.56 -1.82 29.81
C PRO A 517 17.82 -2.23 28.35
N CYS A 518 17.14 -1.57 27.40
CA CYS A 518 17.38 -1.74 25.96
C CYS A 518 18.26 -0.61 25.43
N LEU A 519 19.08 -0.90 24.41
CA LEU A 519 19.74 0.14 23.61
C LEU A 519 18.71 1.13 23.04
N THR A 520 19.06 2.40 22.90
CA THR A 520 18.24 3.36 22.16
C THR A 520 18.30 3.07 20.66
N PHE A 521 17.31 3.57 19.89
CA PHE A 521 17.30 3.38 18.43
C PHE A 521 18.58 3.93 17.76
N ALA A 522 19.11 5.06 18.24
CA ALA A 522 20.33 5.66 17.74
C ALA A 522 21.57 4.78 18.01
N GLU A 523 21.66 4.16 19.19
CA GLU A 523 22.75 3.25 19.55
C GLU A 523 22.65 1.92 18.81
N PHE A 524 21.44 1.40 18.65
CA PHE A 524 21.17 0.20 17.85
C PHE A 524 21.55 0.40 16.38
N ARG A 525 21.22 1.56 15.80
CA ARG A 525 21.60 1.93 14.43
C ARG A 525 23.13 1.96 14.26
N LYS A 526 23.86 2.55 15.23
CA LYS A 526 25.33 2.54 15.22
C LYS A 526 25.90 1.13 15.33
N LYS A 527 25.34 0.27 16.19
CA LYS A 527 25.74 -1.13 16.33
C LYS A 527 25.55 -1.92 15.03
N MET A 528 24.41 -1.77 14.38
CA MET A 528 24.13 -2.42 13.09
C MET A 528 25.04 -1.90 11.96
N GLN A 529 25.37 -0.61 11.96
CA GLN A 529 26.35 -0.04 11.02
C GLN A 529 27.75 -0.60 11.25
N MET A 530 28.20 -0.73 12.51
CA MET A 530 29.50 -1.33 12.86
C MET A 530 29.58 -2.81 12.47
N GLN A 531 28.54 -3.60 12.74
CA GLN A 531 28.47 -5.01 12.33
C GLN A 531 28.49 -5.18 10.80
N SER A 532 27.82 -4.27 10.07
CA SER A 532 27.86 -4.26 8.59
C SER A 532 29.22 -3.84 8.00
N MET A 533 30.06 -3.15 8.78
CA MET A 533 31.43 -2.77 8.39
C MET A 533 32.44 -3.87 8.71
N GLU A 534 32.25 -4.64 9.79
CA GLU A 534 33.08 -5.81 10.15
C GLU A 534 32.85 -7.02 9.23
N GLU A 535 31.65 -7.19 8.66
CA GLU A 535 31.32 -8.28 7.73
C GLU A 535 31.73 -8.03 6.27
N ARG A 536 32.40 -6.91 5.94
CA ARG A 536 33.00 -6.74 4.60
C ARG A 536 34.30 -7.54 4.54
N PRO A 537 34.39 -8.65 3.79
CA PRO A 537 35.64 -9.37 3.67
C PRO A 537 36.66 -8.47 2.98
N THR A 538 37.79 -8.26 3.63
CA THR A 538 39.01 -7.77 3.00
C THR A 538 39.28 -8.66 1.79
N LYS A 539 39.19 -8.09 0.59
CA LYS A 539 39.56 -8.76 -0.67
C LYS A 539 41.02 -9.22 -0.59
N SER A 540 41.26 -10.48 -0.25
CA SER A 540 42.49 -11.18 -0.64
C SER A 540 42.24 -11.83 -1.99
N ALA A 541 43.04 -11.45 -2.98
CA ALA A 541 43.09 -12.10 -4.27
C ALA A 541 43.60 -13.54 -4.09
N ASP A 542 42.75 -14.53 -4.38
CA ASP A 542 43.07 -15.66 -5.26
C ASP A 542 41.96 -16.73 -5.23
N SER A 543 41.37 -16.95 -6.41
CA SER A 543 40.69 -18.16 -6.88
C SER A 543 39.32 -18.58 -6.27
N PRO A 544 38.48 -19.30 -7.06
CA PRO A 544 37.03 -19.10 -6.99
C PRO A 544 36.26 -20.27 -6.36
N GLY A 545 35.12 -19.90 -5.77
CA GLY A 545 33.94 -20.75 -5.69
C GLY A 545 33.72 -21.39 -4.33
N PHE A 546 32.92 -20.75 -3.47
CA PHE A 546 31.99 -21.46 -2.59
C PHE A 546 30.78 -20.56 -2.26
N ALA A 547 29.61 -21.18 -2.27
CA ALA A 547 28.31 -20.58 -2.01
C ALA A 547 28.18 -20.08 -0.57
N PHE A 548 27.69 -18.86 -0.37
CA PHE A 548 27.32 -18.34 0.95
C PHE A 548 25.98 -18.94 1.40
N SER A 549 26.02 -19.77 2.44
CA SER A 549 24.89 -20.01 3.35
C SER A 549 25.02 -19.04 4.54
N LEU A 550 23.90 -18.47 4.99
CA LEU A 550 23.85 -17.58 6.16
C LEU A 550 23.71 -18.43 7.44
N PRO A 551 24.65 -18.39 8.39
CA PRO A 551 24.56 -19.14 9.64
C PRO A 551 24.14 -18.20 10.79
N TRP A 552 22.84 -18.06 11.03
CA TRP A 552 22.36 -17.57 12.35
C TRP A 552 20.97 -18.07 12.78
N ILE A 553 20.48 -19.17 12.19
CA ILE A 553 19.36 -19.93 12.76
C ILE A 553 19.90 -21.22 13.37
N SER A 554 20.50 -21.14 14.56
CA SER A 554 20.53 -22.21 15.58
C SER A 554 21.47 -21.86 16.72
N ALA A 555 20.91 -21.51 17.88
CA ALA A 555 21.60 -21.66 19.16
C ALA A 555 20.55 -21.81 20.28
N ILE A 556 20.12 -23.05 20.52
CA ILE A 556 19.50 -23.47 21.78
C ILE A 556 20.60 -24.21 22.54
N PRO A 557 21.03 -23.77 23.74
CA PRO A 557 21.95 -24.57 24.54
C PRO A 557 21.19 -25.74 25.18
N ARG A 558 21.63 -26.96 24.87
CA ARG A 558 21.32 -28.17 25.65
C ARG A 558 22.17 -28.16 26.92
N SER A 559 21.56 -28.06 28.09
CA SER A 559 22.15 -28.58 29.33
C SER A 559 21.07 -28.92 30.36
N LEU A 560 21.32 -30.00 31.10
CA LEU A 560 20.58 -30.56 32.26
C LEU A 560 19.55 -31.64 31.92
N LYS A 561 20.08 -32.83 31.60
CA LYS A 561 19.61 -34.09 32.19
C LYS A 561 20.53 -34.42 33.36
N THR A 562 19.97 -34.42 34.57
CA THR A 562 20.10 -35.47 35.58
C THR A 562 18.87 -35.36 36.47
#